data_AF-A0A1E5PX80-F1
#
_entry.id   AF-A0A1E5PX80-F1
#
_cell.length_a   1.000
_cell.length_b   1.000
_cell.length_c   1.000
_cell.angle_alpha   90.00
_cell.angle_beta   90.00
_cell.angle_gamma   90.00
#
_symmetry.space_group_name_H-M   'P 1'
#
loop_
_entity.id
_entity.type
_entity.pdbx_description
1 polymer ?
#
loop_
_entity_poly.entity_id
_entity_poly.type
_entity_poly.pdbx_seq_one_letter_code
_entity_poly.pdbx_strand_id
1 'polypeptide(L)'
;MASLLRLEGVQRAAGAFSGTGPRPVARGYRAGMAEPFITEDSDHPACGICPSLRLPRDAFVVYDRPSRECPFNPADGHRYTSDGTPACVHPDKIGVEPDRIAPPPERVVVEQEPPRKRWALFRSR
;
A
#
# COMPACT_ATOMS: atom_id res chain seq x y z
N MET A 1 71.40 26.61 26.56
CA MET A 1 71.65 25.40 25.75
C MET A 1 70.33 24.93 25.19
N ALA A 2 70.23 24.92 23.87
CA ALA A 2 69.03 24.62 23.10
C ALA A 2 68.76 23.11 23.03
N SER A 3 67.49 22.72 23.14
CA SER A 3 66.87 21.46 22.69
C SER A 3 65.46 21.43 23.29
N LEU A 4 64.36 21.10 22.63
CA LEU A 4 64.11 20.50 21.33
C LEU A 4 62.62 20.78 21.00
N LEU A 5 62.34 20.93 19.72
CA LEU A 5 61.00 21.05 19.15
C LEU A 5 60.10 19.84 19.46
N ARG A 6 58.79 20.07 19.60
CA ARG A 6 57.81 19.51 18.65
C ARG A 6 56.40 20.09 18.85
N LEU A 7 56.00 20.89 17.87
CA LEU A 7 54.63 20.99 17.36
C LEU A 7 54.22 19.62 16.77
N GLU A 8 52.97 19.51 16.31
CA GLU A 8 52.41 18.46 15.44
C GLU A 8 51.49 17.43 16.15
N GLY A 9 50.35 17.90 16.66
CA GLY A 9 49.17 17.05 16.90
C GLY A 9 48.39 16.86 15.60
N VAL A 10 48.90 16.03 14.70
CA VAL A 10 48.22 15.65 13.45
C VAL A 10 46.97 14.83 13.76
N GLN A 11 45.82 15.39 13.37
CA GLN A 11 44.52 14.73 13.36
C GLN A 11 44.61 13.44 12.52
N ARG A 12 44.33 12.30 13.14
CA ARG A 12 44.27 11.02 12.41
C ARG A 12 43.06 11.02 11.49
N ALA A 13 43.37 10.86 10.21
CA ALA A 13 42.47 10.69 9.11
C ALA A 13 41.46 9.56 9.33
N ALA A 14 40.26 9.78 8.80
CA ALA A 14 39.18 8.84 8.66
C ALA A 14 39.67 7.49 8.11
N GLY A 15 39.44 6.43 8.88
CA GLY A 15 39.58 5.06 8.39
C GLY A 15 38.60 4.81 7.26
N ALA A 16 39.13 4.37 6.13
CA ALA A 16 38.36 3.84 5.01
C ALA A 16 37.53 2.65 5.48
N PHE A 17 36.20 2.78 5.38
CA PHE A 17 35.26 1.71 5.67
C PHE A 17 35.24 0.75 4.47
N SER A 18 36.09 -0.28 4.51
CA SER A 18 36.05 -1.38 3.56
C SER A 18 34.79 -2.21 3.78
N GLY A 19 33.81 -2.08 2.89
CA GLY A 19 32.57 -2.85 2.94
C GLY A 19 32.74 -4.28 2.42
N THR A 20 32.36 -5.25 3.24
CA THR A 20 31.86 -6.60 2.83
C THR A 20 30.95 -7.19 3.93
N GLY A 21 30.03 -6.38 4.45
CA GLY A 21 28.91 -6.86 5.28
C GLY A 21 27.58 -6.64 4.55
N PRO A 22 26.55 -7.50 4.74
CA PRO A 22 25.22 -7.18 4.26
C PRO A 22 24.81 -5.81 4.83
N ARG A 23 24.32 -4.93 3.95
CA ARG A 23 23.87 -3.58 4.33
C ARG A 23 22.81 -3.73 5.42
N PRO A 24 22.89 -3.02 6.55
CA PRO A 24 21.76 -2.97 7.46
C PRO A 24 20.58 -2.36 6.69
N VAL A 25 19.50 -3.12 6.50
CA VAL A 25 18.21 -2.60 6.03
C VAL A 25 17.51 -1.85 7.15
N ALA A 26 18.21 -0.94 7.81
CA ALA A 26 17.62 0.01 8.74
C ALA A 26 17.28 1.28 7.93
N ARG A 27 16.25 1.22 7.08
CA ARG A 27 15.66 2.42 6.49
C ARG A 27 14.41 2.75 7.30
N GLY A 28 14.60 3.71 8.21
CA GLY A 28 13.71 3.96 9.33
C GLY A 28 12.29 4.38 8.98
N TYR A 29 11.37 3.91 9.80
CA TYR A 29 10.12 4.57 10.09
C TYR A 29 10.42 5.62 11.17
N ARG A 30 10.24 6.90 10.84
CA ARG A 30 10.24 7.98 11.83
C ARG A 30 9.12 7.69 12.83
N ALA A 31 9.47 7.54 14.11
CA ALA A 31 8.53 7.57 15.22
C ALA A 31 7.61 8.81 15.07
N GLY A 32 6.33 8.58 14.79
CA GLY A 32 5.33 9.64 14.61
C GLY A 32 4.15 9.34 13.67
N MET A 33 4.21 8.29 12.84
CA MET A 33 3.02 7.75 12.16
C MET A 33 2.74 6.36 12.72
N ALA A 34 1.48 6.11 13.09
CA ALA A 34 1.02 4.82 13.55
C ALA A 34 1.42 3.70 12.58
N GLU A 35 1.80 2.54 13.11
CA GLU A 35 2.31 1.43 12.31
C GLU A 35 1.23 0.87 11.38
N PRO A 36 1.60 0.44 10.15
CA PRO A 36 0.68 -0.26 9.27
C PRO A 36 0.07 -1.49 9.93
N PHE A 37 -1.19 -1.79 9.61
CA PHE A 37 -1.85 -2.98 10.12
C PHE A 37 -1.22 -4.29 9.60
N ILE A 38 -0.80 -4.32 8.34
CA ILE A 38 -0.07 -5.45 7.76
C ILE A 38 1.42 -5.11 7.70
N THR A 39 2.22 -5.96 8.33
CA THR A 39 3.68 -5.91 8.36
C THR A 39 4.30 -7.06 7.57
N GLU A 40 5.62 -7.04 7.38
CA GLU A 40 6.35 -8.14 6.71
C GLU A 40 6.20 -9.48 7.44
N ASP A 41 5.94 -9.44 8.76
CA ASP A 41 5.74 -10.62 9.61
C ASP A 41 4.28 -11.09 9.67
N SER A 42 3.35 -10.41 8.99
CA SER A 42 1.93 -10.79 8.98
C SER A 42 1.69 -11.99 8.06
N ASP A 43 0.91 -12.98 8.52
CA ASP A 43 0.54 -14.18 7.75
C ASP A 43 -0.44 -13.92 6.58
N HIS A 44 -0.74 -12.65 6.29
CA HIS A 44 -1.85 -12.24 5.43
C HIS A 44 -1.36 -11.63 4.11
N PRO A 45 -1.77 -12.17 2.95
CA PRO A 45 -1.26 -11.76 1.62
C PRO A 45 -2.01 -10.52 1.11
N ALA A 46 -1.94 -9.41 1.84
CA ALA A 46 -2.62 -8.17 1.50
C ALA A 46 -2.37 -7.75 0.03
N CYS A 47 -3.39 -7.15 -0.61
CA CYS A 47 -3.24 -6.63 -1.97
C CYS A 47 -2.20 -5.49 -2.02
N GLY A 48 -1.46 -5.34 -3.12
CA GLY A 48 -0.42 -4.30 -3.24
C GLY A 48 -0.90 -2.84 -3.15
N ILE A 49 -2.22 -2.60 -3.25
CA ILE A 49 -2.88 -1.30 -3.06
C ILE A 49 -3.76 -1.26 -1.80
N CYS A 50 -3.55 -2.20 -0.87
CA CYS A 50 -4.37 -2.28 0.32
C CYS A 50 -4.03 -1.13 1.29
N PRO A 51 -5.03 -0.44 1.87
CA PRO A 51 -4.77 0.59 2.88
C PRO A 51 -4.04 0.04 4.11
N SER A 52 -4.21 -1.25 4.45
CA SER A 52 -3.55 -1.88 5.59
C SER A 52 -2.02 -1.96 5.49
N LEU A 53 -1.45 -1.82 4.29
CA LEU A 53 0.00 -1.75 4.08
C LEU A 53 0.60 -0.38 4.44
N ARG A 54 -0.25 0.63 4.67
CA ARG A 54 0.18 2.02 4.92
C ARG A 54 -0.43 2.62 6.18
N LEU A 55 -1.58 2.09 6.62
CA LEU A 55 -2.41 2.68 7.66
C LEU A 55 -2.63 1.69 8.81
N PRO A 56 -2.74 2.19 10.05
CA PRO A 56 -3.15 1.37 11.19
C PRO A 56 -4.63 0.95 11.05
N ARG A 57 -5.05 -0.03 11.84
CA ARG A 57 -6.38 -0.66 11.72
C ARG A 57 -7.56 0.32 11.84
N ASP A 58 -7.41 1.31 12.70
CA ASP A 58 -8.38 2.36 13.03
C ASP A 58 -8.48 3.47 11.98
N ALA A 59 -7.53 3.53 11.04
CA ALA A 59 -7.50 4.52 9.97
C ALA A 59 -8.13 4.04 8.64
N PHE A 60 -8.66 2.82 8.59
CA PHE A 60 -9.39 2.31 7.43
C PHE A 60 -10.59 1.46 7.82
N VAL A 61 -11.55 1.33 6.90
CA VAL A 61 -12.77 0.53 7.08
C VAL A 61 -12.72 -0.70 6.20
N VAL A 62 -13.28 -1.81 6.65
CA VAL A 62 -13.37 -3.05 5.87
C VAL A 62 -14.81 -3.32 5.48
N TYR A 63 -15.06 -3.39 4.17
CA TYR A 63 -16.31 -3.84 3.59
C TYR A 63 -16.21 -5.32 3.20
N ASP A 64 -17.32 -6.04 3.29
CA ASP A 64 -17.44 -7.42 2.80
C ASP A 64 -17.27 -7.53 1.28
N ARG A 65 -17.67 -6.50 0.52
CA ARG A 65 -17.54 -6.42 -0.93
C ARG A 65 -17.53 -4.99 -1.47
N PRO A 66 -17.08 -4.77 -2.71
CA PRO A 66 -17.18 -3.47 -3.38
C PRO A 66 -18.62 -2.96 -3.45
N SER A 67 -18.82 -1.67 -3.18
CA SER A 67 -20.13 -1.02 -3.21
C SER A 67 -20.03 0.40 -3.79
N ARG A 68 -21.19 1.02 -4.09
CA ARG A 68 -21.24 2.44 -4.48
C ARG A 68 -20.92 3.39 -3.33
N GLU A 69 -21.06 2.94 -2.08
CA GLU A 69 -20.70 3.75 -0.91
C GLU A 69 -19.18 3.87 -0.75
N CYS A 70 -18.42 2.98 -1.40
CA CYS A 70 -16.96 3.00 -1.44
C CYS A 70 -16.40 3.05 -2.87
N PRO A 71 -16.58 4.17 -3.60
CA PRO A 71 -16.07 4.34 -4.96
C PRO A 71 -14.55 4.20 -5.02
N PHE A 72 -14.06 3.66 -6.14
CA PHE A 72 -12.63 3.55 -6.43
C PHE A 72 -12.05 4.88 -6.90
N ASN A 73 -10.97 5.32 -6.29
CA ASN A 73 -10.19 6.49 -6.68
C ASN A 73 -8.98 6.06 -7.54
N PRO A 74 -8.92 6.43 -8.83
CA PRO A 74 -7.81 6.05 -9.70
C PRO A 74 -6.50 6.79 -9.39
N ALA A 75 -6.54 7.89 -8.63
CA ALA A 75 -5.34 8.68 -8.33
C ALA A 75 -4.36 7.94 -7.39
N ASP A 76 -4.89 7.17 -6.45
CA ASP A 76 -4.11 6.45 -5.44
C ASP A 76 -4.37 4.94 -5.40
N GLY A 77 -5.42 4.48 -6.09
CA GLY A 77 -5.81 3.08 -6.17
C GLY A 77 -6.63 2.60 -4.96
N HIS A 78 -7.05 3.48 -4.06
CA HIS A 78 -7.88 3.13 -2.92
C HIS A 78 -9.38 3.30 -3.20
N ARG A 79 -10.21 2.68 -2.36
CA ARG A 79 -11.65 2.99 -2.27
C ARG A 79 -11.87 3.89 -1.07
N TYR A 80 -12.87 4.75 -1.11
CA TYR A 80 -13.14 5.70 -0.01
C TYR A 80 -14.60 5.71 0.40
N THR A 81 -14.89 5.75 1.69
CA THR A 81 -16.23 6.05 2.19
C THR A 81 -16.64 7.48 1.84
N SER A 82 -17.93 7.81 2.02
CA SER A 82 -18.43 9.19 1.91
C SER A 82 -17.67 10.19 2.79
N ASP A 83 -17.10 9.72 3.90
CA ASP A 83 -16.37 10.52 4.88
C ASP A 83 -14.89 10.71 4.52
N GLY A 84 -14.44 10.11 3.40
CA GLY A 84 -13.05 10.15 2.96
C GLY A 84 -12.15 9.11 3.63
N THR A 85 -12.71 8.16 4.37
CA THR A 85 -11.92 7.07 4.99
C THR A 85 -11.59 6.01 3.94
N PRO A 86 -10.32 5.58 3.81
CA PRO A 86 -9.97 4.53 2.88
C PRO A 86 -10.61 3.19 3.29
N ALA A 87 -11.02 2.42 2.30
CA ALA A 87 -11.79 1.19 2.45
C ALA A 87 -11.07 -0.01 1.81
N CYS A 88 -10.90 -1.08 2.58
CA CYS A 88 -10.56 -2.40 2.07
C CYS A 88 -11.86 -3.17 1.74
N VAL A 89 -11.83 -4.00 0.70
CA VAL A 89 -12.97 -4.85 0.27
C VAL A 89 -12.62 -6.34 0.29
N HIS A 90 -11.53 -6.70 0.98
CA HIS A 90 -11.02 -8.06 1.03
C HIS A 90 -10.71 -8.45 2.50
N PRO A 91 -11.74 -8.67 3.34
CA PRO A 91 -11.56 -9.06 4.74
C PRO A 91 -10.69 -10.31 4.88
N ASP A 92 -10.93 -11.33 4.04
CA ASP A 92 -10.18 -12.60 4.05
C ASP A 92 -8.67 -12.42 3.79
N LYS A 93 -8.29 -11.39 3.02
CA LYS A 93 -6.89 -11.15 2.67
C LYS A 93 -6.08 -10.50 3.78
N ILE A 94 -6.75 -9.90 4.76
CA ILE A 94 -6.12 -9.22 5.90
C ILE A 94 -6.53 -9.84 7.24
N GLY A 95 -7.31 -10.94 7.21
CA GLY A 95 -7.68 -11.71 8.39
C GLY A 95 -8.61 -11.00 9.36
N VAL A 96 -9.46 -10.09 8.89
CA VAL A 96 -10.39 -9.34 9.75
C VAL A 96 -11.83 -9.55 9.33
N GLU A 97 -12.75 -9.49 10.30
CA GLU A 97 -14.18 -9.43 10.01
C GLU A 97 -14.55 -8.08 9.37
N PRO A 98 -15.55 -8.06 8.47
CA PRO A 98 -16.00 -6.82 7.84
C PRO A 98 -16.63 -5.88 8.87
N ASP A 99 -16.19 -4.63 8.88
CA ASP A 99 -16.78 -3.55 9.70
C ASP A 99 -18.15 -3.13 9.17
N ARG A 100 -18.35 -3.22 7.85
CA ARG A 100 -19.55 -2.79 7.15
C ARG A 100 -19.96 -3.81 6.10
N ILE A 101 -21.26 -4.02 6.00
CA ILE A 101 -21.86 -4.84 4.94
C ILE A 101 -22.33 -3.91 3.83
N ALA A 102 -21.83 -4.13 2.62
CA ALA A 102 -22.21 -3.36 1.45
C ALA A 102 -23.72 -3.51 1.18
N PRO A 103 -24.41 -2.43 0.77
CA PRO A 103 -25.82 -2.50 0.40
C PRO A 103 -26.01 -3.40 -0.82
N PRO A 104 -27.13 -4.15 -0.92
CA PRO A 104 -27.44 -5.00 -2.07
C PRO A 104 -27.22 -4.25 -3.39
N PRO A 105 -26.65 -4.90 -4.41
CA PRO A 105 -26.41 -4.22 -5.69
C PRO A 105 -27.73 -3.73 -6.27
N GLU A 106 -27.78 -2.45 -6.64
CA GLU A 106 -28.92 -1.89 -7.34
C GLU A 106 -29.11 -2.64 -8.67
N ARG A 107 -30.34 -3.06 -8.95
CA ARG A 107 -30.67 -3.73 -10.21
C ARG A 107 -30.65 -2.68 -11.31
N VAL A 108 -29.58 -2.68 -12.09
CA VAL A 108 -29.53 -1.87 -13.32
C VAL A 108 -30.43 -2.56 -14.36
N VAL A 109 -31.55 -1.93 -14.70
CA VAL A 109 -32.34 -2.32 -15.87
C VAL A 109 -31.54 -1.87 -17.08
N VAL A 110 -30.73 -2.77 -17.62
CA VAL A 110 -30.02 -2.49 -18.87
C VAL A 110 -31.02 -2.68 -20.00
N GLU A 111 -31.53 -1.59 -20.56
CA GLU A 111 -32.23 -1.63 -21.84
C GLU A 111 -31.23 -2.13 -22.88
N GLN A 112 -31.43 -3.35 -23.36
CA GLN A 112 -30.51 -3.96 -24.31
C GLN A 112 -30.69 -3.30 -25.67
N GLU A 113 -29.72 -2.49 -26.10
CA GLU A 113 -29.60 -2.14 -27.51
C GLU A 113 -29.42 -3.43 -28.33
N PRO A 114 -30.15 -3.59 -29.45
CA PRO A 114 -30.02 -4.78 -30.27
C PRO A 114 -28.57 -4.94 -30.73
N PRO A 115 -28.05 -6.17 -30.77
CA PRO A 115 -26.66 -6.42 -31.11
C PRO A 115 -26.35 -5.84 -32.50
N ARG A 116 -25.50 -4.80 -32.54
CA ARG A 116 -24.96 -4.27 -33.80
C ARG A 116 -24.19 -5.37 -34.52
N LYS A 117 -24.71 -5.80 -35.68
CA LYS A 117 -24.18 -6.88 -36.54
C LYS A 117 -22.78 -6.53 -37.10
N ARG A 118 -21.75 -6.52 -36.26
CA ARG A 118 -20.35 -6.30 -36.72
C ARG A 118 -19.64 -7.61 -37.12
N TRP A 119 -20.17 -8.77 -36.71
CA TRP A 119 -19.51 -10.08 -36.86
C TRP A 119 -20.06 -10.97 -37.98
N ALA A 120 -21.08 -10.52 -38.72
CA ALA A 120 -21.71 -11.32 -39.78
C ALA A 120 -20.87 -11.43 -41.09
N LEU A 121 -19.77 -10.67 -41.19
CA LEU A 121 -18.93 -10.61 -42.39
C LEU A 121 -17.71 -11.56 -42.38
N PHE A 122 -17.42 -12.25 -41.28
CA PHE A 122 -16.17 -13.03 -41.11
C PHE A 122 -16.32 -14.56 -41.31
N ARG A 123 -17.49 -15.07 -41.72
CA ARG A 123 -17.79 -16.51 -41.79
C ARG A 123 -18.15 -17.01 -43.20
N SER A 124 -17.43 -16.55 -44.21
CA SER A 124 -17.54 -17.11 -45.57
C SER A 124 -16.16 -17.15 -46.24
N ARG A 125 -15.39 -18.21 -45.97
CA ARG A 125 -14.27 -18.64 -46.81
C ARG A 125 -14.08 -20.14 -46.68
#